data_AF-A0A6D2Y3R9-F1
#
_entry.id   AF-A0A6D2Y3R9-F1
#
_cell.length_a   1.000
_cell.length_b   1.000
_cell.length_c   1.000
_cell.angle_alpha   90.00
_cell.angle_beta   90.00
_cell.angle_gamma   90.00
#
_symmetry.space_group_name_H-M   'P 1'
#
loop_
_entity.id
_entity.type
_entity.pdbx_description
1 polymer ?
#
loop_
_entity_poly.entity_id
_entity_poly.type
_entity_poly.pdbx_seq_one_letter_code
_entity_poly.pdbx_strand_id
1 'polypeptide(L)'
;MWPPGSASQPPPSPAAATGLHPAARPVSLQCRLSMCPARSLLLVATLVLLDHLSLARNLPVATPDPGMFPCLHHSQNLLRAVSNMLQKARQTLEFYPCTSEEIDHEDITKDKTSTVEACLPLELTKNGSCLASRKTSFMMALCLSSIYEDLKMYQVEFKTMNAKLLMDPKRQIFLDQNMLAVIDELMQALNFNSETVPQKSSLEELDFYKTKIKLCILLHAFRIRAVTIDRVMSYLNAS
;
A
#
# COMPACT_ATOMS: atom_id res chain seq x y z
N MET A 1 1.40 28.00 64.34
CA MET A 1 2.28 27.19 65.20
C MET A 1 3.00 26.19 64.32
N TRP A 2 4.33 26.29 64.22
CA TRP A 2 5.22 25.25 63.67
C TRP A 2 5.93 24.56 64.85
N PRO A 3 6.44 23.33 64.72
CA PRO A 3 7.86 23.20 64.37
C PRO A 3 8.17 22.08 63.33
N PRO A 4 9.44 21.99 62.87
CA PRO A 4 9.81 21.46 61.57
C PRO A 4 10.65 20.16 61.61
N GLY A 5 10.86 19.59 60.42
CA GLY A 5 12.17 19.07 60.00
C GLY A 5 12.54 17.64 60.39
N SER A 6 12.69 16.77 59.39
CA SER A 6 13.64 15.66 59.44
C SER A 6 14.18 15.39 58.04
N ALA A 7 15.40 15.88 57.82
CA ALA A 7 16.23 15.53 56.68
C ALA A 7 16.68 14.07 56.80
N SER A 8 16.62 13.32 55.71
CA SER A 8 17.17 11.96 55.61
C SER A 8 18.18 11.94 54.46
N GLN A 9 19.42 11.61 54.79
CA GLN A 9 20.62 11.68 53.97
C GLN A 9 20.65 10.67 52.81
N PRO A 10 21.40 10.93 51.73
CA PRO A 10 21.69 9.94 50.69
C PRO A 10 22.72 8.91 51.18
N PRO A 11 22.68 7.66 50.65
CA PRO A 11 23.63 6.62 51.04
C PRO A 11 25.06 6.90 50.53
N PRO A 12 26.10 6.43 51.23
CA PRO A 12 27.49 6.75 50.93
C PRO A 12 28.06 5.91 49.77
N SER A 13 28.87 6.56 48.94
CA SER A 13 29.79 5.92 47.99
C SER A 13 30.93 5.21 48.73
N PRO A 14 31.35 3.99 48.33
CA PRO A 14 32.59 3.42 48.80
C PRO A 14 33.79 4.07 48.09
N ALA A 15 34.80 4.39 48.91
CA ALA A 15 36.04 5.05 48.55
C ALA A 15 36.98 4.16 47.72
N ALA A 16 37.81 4.85 46.96
CA ALA A 16 38.94 4.32 46.21
C ALA A 16 40.03 3.75 47.13
N ALA A 17 40.62 2.63 46.72
CA ALA A 17 41.92 2.18 47.21
C ALA A 17 42.97 2.39 46.11
N THR A 18 43.92 3.27 46.41
CA THR A 18 45.16 3.55 45.68
C THR A 18 46.21 2.49 45.97
N GLY A 19 46.99 2.05 44.97
CA GLY A 19 48.21 1.28 45.23
C GLY A 19 48.84 0.49 44.09
N LEU A 20 49.52 1.21 43.18
CA LEU A 20 50.69 0.86 42.35
C LEU A 20 50.76 -0.44 41.50
N HIS A 21 51.03 -0.19 40.21
CA HIS A 21 51.55 -1.06 39.14
C HIS A 21 52.74 -1.96 39.52
N PRO A 22 52.90 -3.09 38.79
CA PRO A 22 53.88 -3.08 37.70
C PRO A 22 53.28 -3.51 36.35
N ALA A 23 53.95 -3.07 35.29
CA ALA A 23 53.57 -3.24 33.90
C ALA A 23 53.66 -4.69 33.41
N ALA A 24 52.62 -5.15 32.71
CA ALA A 24 52.72 -6.18 31.68
C ALA A 24 51.62 -5.96 30.62
N ARG A 25 52.09 -5.82 29.37
CA ARG A 25 51.45 -5.61 28.06
C ARG A 25 49.97 -6.06 27.90
N PRO A 26 49.14 -5.30 27.15
CA PRO A 26 47.84 -5.80 26.70
C PRO A 26 48.03 -6.74 25.50
N VAL A 27 47.55 -7.98 25.61
CA VAL A 27 47.26 -8.80 24.43
C VAL A 27 46.00 -8.22 23.80
N SER A 28 46.20 -7.57 22.65
CA SER A 28 45.16 -7.13 21.74
C SER A 28 44.22 -8.31 21.44
N LEU A 29 42.99 -8.26 21.96
CA LEU A 29 41.89 -9.06 21.40
C LEU A 29 41.41 -8.36 20.13
N GLN A 30 42.27 -8.32 19.12
CA GLN A 30 41.88 -8.08 17.76
C GLN A 30 41.04 -9.29 17.33
N CYS A 31 39.72 -9.17 17.46
CA CYS A 31 38.80 -9.88 16.59
C CYS A 31 39.11 -9.43 15.16
N ARG A 32 40.13 -10.06 14.56
CA ARG A 32 40.30 -10.06 13.13
C ARG A 32 39.03 -10.71 12.59
N LEU A 33 38.13 -9.89 12.05
CA LEU A 33 37.25 -10.30 10.97
C LEU A 33 38.16 -10.67 9.79
N SER A 34 38.80 -11.84 9.89
CA SER A 34 39.33 -12.54 8.75
C SER A 34 38.11 -12.99 7.96
N MET A 35 37.67 -12.11 7.06
CA MET A 35 36.82 -12.54 5.96
C MET A 35 37.68 -13.51 5.15
N CYS A 36 37.52 -14.79 5.43
CA CYS A 36 38.02 -15.83 4.54
C CYS A 36 37.46 -15.53 3.14
N PRO A 37 38.29 -15.49 2.09
CA PRO A 37 37.83 -15.23 0.73
C PRO A 37 36.66 -16.16 0.36
N ALA A 38 36.72 -17.40 0.83
CA ALA A 38 35.68 -18.41 0.65
C ALA A 38 34.32 -18.05 1.26
N ARG A 39 34.25 -17.37 2.42
CA ARG A 39 32.99 -16.98 3.06
C ARG A 39 32.34 -15.77 2.38
N SER A 40 33.16 -14.82 1.93
CA SER A 40 32.69 -13.68 1.12
C SER A 40 32.21 -14.15 -0.25
N LEU A 41 32.93 -15.09 -0.87
CA LEU A 41 32.53 -15.72 -2.13
C LEU A 41 31.26 -16.54 -1.98
N LEU A 42 31.07 -17.25 -0.86
CA LEU A 42 29.81 -17.96 -0.58
C LEU A 42 28.64 -16.99 -0.44
N LEU A 43 28.82 -15.88 0.28
CA LEU A 43 27.78 -14.85 0.43
C LEU A 43 27.40 -14.22 -0.91
N VAL A 44 28.39 -13.85 -1.73
CA VAL A 44 28.15 -13.31 -3.07
C VAL A 44 27.50 -14.36 -3.97
N ALA A 45 27.96 -15.62 -3.93
CA ALA A 45 27.34 -16.70 -4.69
C ALA A 45 25.90 -16.96 -4.25
N THR A 46 25.58 -16.90 -2.96
CA THR A 46 24.21 -17.04 -2.46
C THR A 46 23.32 -15.86 -2.85
N LEU A 47 23.86 -14.64 -2.84
CA LEU A 47 23.12 -13.45 -3.28
C LEU A 47 22.86 -13.48 -4.79
N VAL A 48 23.84 -13.90 -5.59
CA VAL A 48 23.70 -14.10 -7.04
C VAL A 48 22.74 -15.26 -7.35
N LEU A 49 22.76 -16.35 -6.57
CA LEU A 49 21.76 -17.42 -6.69
C LEU A 49 20.36 -16.94 -6.31
N LEU A 50 20.22 -16.12 -5.27
CA LEU A 50 18.96 -15.50 -4.86
C LEU A 50 18.45 -14.52 -5.91
N ASP A 51 19.33 -13.79 -6.60
CA ASP A 51 18.97 -12.89 -7.71
C ASP A 51 18.52 -13.69 -8.95
N HIS A 52 19.18 -14.82 -9.24
CA HIS A 52 18.75 -15.77 -10.27
C HIS A 52 17.47 -16.53 -9.91
N LEU A 53 17.23 -16.84 -8.62
CA LEU A 53 15.99 -17.46 -8.14
C LEU A 53 14.84 -16.44 -8.05
N SER A 54 15.15 -15.16 -7.82
CA SER A 54 14.18 -14.05 -7.87
C SER A 54 13.73 -13.73 -9.30
N LEU A 55 14.45 -14.25 -10.30
CA LEU A 55 14.04 -14.22 -11.71
C LEU A 55 13.10 -15.38 -12.10
N ALA A 56 12.79 -16.30 -11.20
CA ALA A 56 11.76 -17.33 -11.41
C ALA A 56 10.37 -16.82 -11.02
N ARG A 57 9.92 -15.73 -11.65
CA ARG A 57 8.49 -15.49 -11.85
C ARG A 57 8.16 -15.81 -13.30
N ASN A 58 8.36 -17.08 -13.67
CA ASN A 58 7.84 -17.61 -14.93
C ASN A 58 6.32 -17.76 -14.77
N LEU A 59 5.59 -16.65 -14.91
CA LEU A 59 4.25 -16.77 -15.47
C LEU A 59 4.41 -17.27 -16.91
N PRO A 60 3.55 -18.18 -17.40
CA PRO A 60 3.46 -18.44 -18.82
C PRO A 60 3.32 -17.09 -19.52
N VAL A 61 4.18 -16.80 -20.50
CA VAL A 61 3.91 -15.72 -21.44
C VAL A 61 2.92 -16.31 -22.43
N ALA A 62 1.63 -16.19 -22.14
CA ALA A 62 0.64 -16.37 -23.18
C ALA A 62 0.76 -15.21 -24.16
N THR A 63 0.61 -15.53 -25.44
CA THR A 63 0.54 -14.53 -26.49
C THR A 63 -0.67 -13.63 -26.23
N PRO A 64 -0.48 -12.31 -26.16
CA PRO A 64 -1.53 -11.40 -25.72
C PRO A 64 -2.67 -11.38 -26.73
N ASP A 65 -3.88 -11.67 -26.25
CA ASP A 65 -5.10 -11.39 -26.99
C ASP A 65 -5.16 -9.87 -27.25
N PRO A 66 -5.27 -9.40 -28.51
CA PRO A 66 -5.12 -7.97 -28.85
C PRO A 66 -6.06 -7.01 -28.11
N GLY A 67 -7.11 -7.51 -27.45
CA GLY A 67 -8.08 -6.73 -26.69
C GLY A 67 -7.71 -6.39 -25.23
N MET A 68 -6.74 -7.07 -24.60
CA MET A 68 -6.50 -6.94 -23.15
C MET A 68 -5.41 -5.91 -22.77
N PHE A 69 -4.51 -5.59 -23.70
CA PHE A 69 -3.44 -4.60 -23.52
C PHE A 69 -3.89 -3.23 -22.99
N PRO A 70 -5.03 -2.66 -23.45
CA PRO A 70 -5.50 -1.36 -22.95
C PRO A 70 -5.78 -1.39 -21.44
N CYS A 71 -6.43 -2.45 -20.93
CA CYS A 71 -6.79 -2.54 -19.51
C CYS A 71 -5.57 -2.60 -18.59
N LEU A 72 -4.52 -3.34 -18.99
CA LEU A 72 -3.26 -3.35 -18.25
C LEU A 72 -2.64 -1.95 -18.19
N HIS A 73 -2.54 -1.27 -19.32
CA HIS A 73 -2.00 0.08 -19.38
C HIS A 73 -2.78 1.07 -18.49
N HIS A 74 -4.11 1.06 -18.57
CA HIS A 74 -4.96 1.91 -17.73
C HIS A 74 -4.82 1.56 -16.25
N SER A 75 -4.70 0.28 -15.89
CA SER A 75 -4.50 -0.13 -14.49
C SER A 75 -3.15 0.34 -13.91
N GLN A 76 -2.08 0.31 -14.70
CA GLN A 76 -0.78 0.83 -14.31
C GLN A 76 -0.80 2.35 -14.15
N ASN A 77 -1.48 3.05 -15.06
CA ASN A 77 -1.67 4.50 -14.97
C ASN A 77 -2.49 4.88 -13.74
N LEU A 78 -3.54 4.12 -13.42
CA LEU A 78 -4.33 4.29 -12.21
C LEU A 78 -3.44 4.14 -10.96
N LEU A 79 -2.71 3.03 -10.84
CA LEU A 79 -1.84 2.78 -9.70
C LEU A 79 -0.79 3.88 -9.52
N ARG A 80 -0.20 4.37 -10.63
CA ARG A 80 0.75 5.48 -10.62
C ARG A 80 0.09 6.78 -10.15
N ALA A 81 -1.06 7.15 -10.72
CA ALA A 81 -1.77 8.38 -10.38
C ALA A 81 -2.20 8.40 -8.90
N VAL A 82 -2.76 7.31 -8.41
CA VAL A 82 -3.17 7.17 -7.00
C VAL A 82 -1.97 7.22 -6.07
N SER A 83 -0.86 6.56 -6.42
CA SER A 83 0.37 6.60 -5.62
C SER A 83 0.96 8.00 -5.55
N ASN A 84 0.97 8.74 -6.66
CA ASN A 84 1.43 10.12 -6.71
C ASN A 84 0.53 11.04 -5.88
N MET A 85 -0.79 10.89 -6.00
CA MET A 85 -1.75 11.70 -5.23
C MET A 85 -1.65 11.41 -3.73
N LEU A 86 -1.52 10.14 -3.33
CA LEU A 86 -1.31 9.75 -1.92
C LEU A 86 -0.01 10.36 -1.38
N GLN A 87 1.07 10.32 -2.16
CA GLN A 87 2.34 10.92 -1.75
C GLN A 87 2.22 12.44 -1.57
N LYS A 88 1.56 13.12 -2.52
CA LYS A 88 1.26 14.55 -2.42
C LYS A 88 0.42 14.87 -1.18
N ALA A 89 -0.58 14.05 -0.87
CA ALA A 89 -1.41 14.22 0.30
C ALA A 89 -0.59 14.12 1.59
N ARG A 90 0.25 13.10 1.74
CA ARG A 90 1.15 12.95 2.89
C ARG A 90 2.09 14.13 3.08
N GLN A 91 2.66 14.66 1.99
CA GLN A 91 3.59 15.79 2.03
C GLN A 91 2.89 17.12 2.37
N THR A 92 1.64 17.29 1.92
CA THR A 92 0.93 18.57 2.01
C THR A 92 0.06 18.66 3.27
N LEU A 93 -0.38 17.51 3.78
CA LEU A 93 -1.23 17.38 4.96
C LEU A 93 -0.41 16.88 6.15
N GLU A 94 0.80 17.39 6.35
CA GLU A 94 1.78 16.95 7.37
C GLU A 94 1.20 16.90 8.80
N PHE A 95 0.30 17.83 9.14
CA PHE A 95 -0.34 17.90 10.46
C PHE A 95 -1.66 17.14 10.57
N TYR A 96 -1.96 16.29 9.59
CA TYR A 96 -3.14 15.43 9.57
C TYR A 96 -2.67 13.97 9.63
N PRO A 97 -3.39 13.08 10.34
CA PRO A 97 -3.11 11.65 10.31
C PRO A 97 -3.33 11.12 8.88
N CYS A 98 -2.23 11.03 8.14
CA CYS A 98 -2.16 10.61 6.75
C CYS A 98 -1.13 9.48 6.54
N THR A 99 -0.46 9.04 7.61
CA THR A 99 0.42 7.87 7.60
C THR A 99 -0.40 6.57 7.65
N SER A 100 0.20 5.43 7.30
CA SER A 100 -0.50 4.14 7.35
C SER A 100 -0.81 3.70 8.78
N GLU A 101 0.01 4.13 9.73
CA GLU A 101 -0.05 3.70 11.13
C GLU A 101 -1.09 4.48 11.94
N GLU A 102 -1.43 5.70 11.50
CA GLU A 102 -2.36 6.60 12.19
C GLU A 102 -3.78 6.57 11.61
N ILE A 103 -3.98 5.95 10.45
CA ILE A 103 -5.26 5.89 9.75
C ILE A 103 -5.94 4.54 9.99
N ASP A 104 -7.21 4.58 10.38
CA ASP A 104 -8.09 3.42 10.25
C ASP A 104 -8.38 3.16 8.77
N HIS A 105 -7.96 1.99 8.27
CA HIS A 105 -8.10 1.62 6.86
C HIS A 105 -9.56 1.24 6.56
N GLU A 106 -10.42 2.25 6.43
CA GLU A 106 -11.80 2.06 5.99
C GLU A 106 -11.85 1.81 4.47
N ASP A 107 -12.21 0.58 4.09
CA ASP A 107 -12.50 0.24 2.71
C ASP A 107 -14.00 0.41 2.43
N ILE A 108 -14.33 1.43 1.64
CA ILE A 108 -15.72 1.79 1.31
C ILE A 108 -16.47 0.74 0.49
N THR A 109 -15.76 -0.25 -0.06
CA THR A 109 -16.35 -1.32 -0.88
C THR A 109 -16.48 -2.65 -0.15
N LYS A 110 -15.94 -2.79 1.07
CA LYS A 110 -15.85 -4.04 1.84
C LYS A 110 -17.13 -4.89 1.87
N ASP A 111 -18.28 -4.26 2.10
CA ASP A 111 -19.59 -4.95 2.19
C ASP A 111 -20.49 -4.70 0.97
N LYS A 112 -19.95 -4.04 -0.06
CA LYS A 112 -20.70 -3.63 -1.27
C LYS A 112 -20.25 -4.38 -2.51
N THR A 113 -19.01 -4.85 -2.55
CA THR A 113 -18.48 -5.64 -3.66
C THR A 113 -17.79 -6.89 -3.13
N SER A 114 -17.82 -7.93 -3.95
CA SER A 114 -17.13 -9.19 -3.67
C SER A 114 -15.74 -9.22 -4.30
N THR A 115 -15.14 -8.07 -4.62
CA THR A 115 -13.96 -8.02 -5.49
C THR A 115 -12.76 -8.77 -4.93
N VAL A 116 -12.57 -8.79 -3.61
CA VAL A 116 -11.51 -9.57 -2.97
C VAL A 116 -11.69 -11.07 -3.21
N GLU A 117 -12.93 -11.58 -3.09
CA GLU A 117 -13.24 -12.99 -3.29
C GLU A 117 -13.29 -13.36 -4.78
N ALA A 118 -13.97 -12.55 -5.60
CA ALA A 118 -14.21 -12.81 -7.01
C ALA A 118 -12.93 -12.79 -7.84
N CYS A 119 -11.93 -11.99 -7.44
CA CYS A 119 -10.68 -11.84 -8.18
C CYS A 119 -9.54 -12.75 -7.71
N LEU A 120 -9.80 -13.71 -6.82
CA LEU A 120 -8.79 -14.69 -6.45
C LEU A 120 -8.46 -15.59 -7.66
N PRO A 121 -7.19 -15.69 -8.08
CA PRO A 121 -6.79 -16.60 -9.14
C PRO A 121 -7.28 -18.03 -8.87
N LEU A 122 -7.75 -18.72 -9.92
CA LEU A 122 -8.30 -20.07 -9.77
C LEU A 122 -7.28 -21.10 -9.24
N GLU A 123 -5.99 -20.86 -9.50
CA GLU A 123 -4.89 -21.66 -8.97
C GLU A 123 -4.78 -21.58 -7.44
N LEU A 124 -5.26 -20.49 -6.84
CA LEU A 124 -5.27 -20.30 -5.38
C LEU A 124 -6.57 -20.79 -4.73
N THR A 125 -7.64 -21.00 -5.52
CA THR A 125 -8.96 -21.44 -5.02
C THR A 125 -9.25 -22.94 -5.24
N LYS A 126 -8.40 -23.66 -5.99
CA LYS A 126 -8.48 -25.11 -6.13
C LYS A 126 -7.13 -25.77 -5.93
N ASN A 127 -7.12 -26.89 -5.21
CA ASN A 127 -6.04 -27.87 -5.23
C ASN A 127 -5.85 -28.41 -6.67
N GLY A 128 -5.10 -27.71 -7.53
CA GLY A 128 -4.45 -28.22 -8.74
C GLY A 128 -5.28 -29.03 -9.75
N SER A 129 -6.56 -28.74 -10.00
CA SER A 129 -7.33 -29.46 -11.05
C SER A 129 -7.31 -28.71 -12.39
N CYS A 130 -6.60 -29.24 -13.39
CA CYS A 130 -6.46 -28.70 -14.77
C CYS A 130 -7.74 -28.75 -15.64
N LEU A 131 -8.94 -28.66 -15.06
CA LEU A 131 -10.22 -28.66 -15.78
C LEU A 131 -11.02 -27.41 -15.40
N ALA A 132 -10.83 -26.31 -16.14
CA ALA A 132 -11.35 -25.01 -15.68
C ALA A 132 -11.91 -24.04 -16.74
N SER A 133 -11.90 -24.33 -18.05
CA SER A 133 -12.15 -23.29 -19.09
C SER A 133 -13.49 -22.53 -19.01
N ARG A 134 -14.63 -23.18 -18.69
CA ARG A 134 -15.93 -22.46 -18.57
C ARG A 134 -16.10 -21.75 -17.22
N LYS A 135 -15.53 -22.33 -16.15
CA LYS A 135 -15.59 -21.74 -14.80
C LYS A 135 -14.62 -20.56 -14.65
N THR A 136 -13.48 -20.58 -15.35
CA THR A 136 -12.53 -19.46 -15.41
C THR A 136 -13.15 -18.23 -16.05
N SER A 137 -13.85 -18.39 -17.18
CA SER A 137 -14.52 -17.28 -17.89
C SER A 137 -15.60 -16.61 -17.02
N PHE A 138 -16.43 -17.39 -16.32
CA PHE A 138 -17.46 -16.85 -15.43
C PHE A 138 -16.90 -16.15 -14.19
N MET A 139 -15.92 -16.75 -13.51
CA MET A 139 -15.25 -16.13 -12.36
C MET A 139 -14.53 -14.84 -12.77
N MET A 140 -13.94 -14.81 -13.97
CA MET A 140 -13.29 -13.61 -14.48
C MET A 140 -14.29 -12.49 -14.78
N ALA A 141 -15.45 -12.81 -15.36
CA ALA A 141 -16.52 -11.84 -15.58
C ALA A 141 -17.02 -11.23 -14.25
N LEU A 142 -17.19 -12.05 -13.21
CA LEU A 142 -17.55 -11.57 -11.87
C LEU A 142 -16.47 -10.68 -11.26
N CYS A 143 -15.19 -11.05 -11.40
CA CYS A 143 -14.07 -10.22 -10.94
C CYS A 143 -14.08 -8.85 -11.64
N LEU A 144 -14.14 -8.82 -12.96
CA LEU A 144 -14.11 -7.58 -13.75
C LEU A 144 -15.33 -6.69 -13.47
N SER A 145 -16.52 -7.27 -13.32
CA SER A 145 -17.73 -6.53 -12.93
C SER A 145 -17.59 -5.94 -11.52
N SER A 146 -17.00 -6.69 -10.57
CA SER A 146 -16.79 -6.20 -9.21
C SER A 146 -15.73 -5.07 -9.16
N ILE A 147 -14.68 -5.16 -9.98
CA ILE A 147 -13.69 -4.09 -10.15
C ILE A 147 -14.36 -2.82 -10.70
N TYR A 148 -15.25 -2.96 -11.68
CA TYR A 148 -15.97 -1.82 -12.23
C TYR A 148 -16.83 -1.11 -11.16
N GLU A 149 -17.55 -1.87 -10.32
CA GLU A 149 -18.34 -1.28 -9.22
C GLU A 149 -17.46 -0.62 -8.14
N ASP A 150 -16.30 -1.21 -7.83
CA ASP A 150 -15.30 -0.55 -6.95
C ASP A 150 -14.90 0.81 -7.53
N LEU A 151 -14.50 0.85 -8.80
CA LEU A 151 -14.06 2.07 -9.48
C LEU A 151 -15.16 3.13 -9.47
N LYS A 152 -16.41 2.75 -9.74
CA LYS A 152 -17.57 3.65 -9.71
C LYS A 152 -17.78 4.27 -8.33
N MET A 153 -17.71 3.48 -7.26
CA MET A 153 -17.86 3.98 -5.89
C MET A 153 -16.76 4.97 -5.52
N TYR A 154 -15.50 4.60 -5.77
CA TYR A 154 -14.37 5.48 -5.51
C TYR A 154 -14.46 6.76 -6.37
N GLN A 155 -14.88 6.66 -7.63
CA GLN A 155 -15.05 7.81 -8.50
C GLN A 155 -16.03 8.83 -7.94
N VAL A 156 -17.20 8.40 -7.48
CA VAL A 156 -18.21 9.29 -6.91
C VAL A 156 -17.66 9.99 -5.67
N GLU A 157 -17.06 9.24 -4.73
CA GLU A 157 -16.48 9.82 -3.51
C GLU A 157 -15.36 10.83 -3.83
N PHE A 158 -14.48 10.52 -4.78
CA PHE A 158 -13.42 11.43 -5.20
C PHE A 158 -13.94 12.68 -5.91
N LYS A 159 -14.97 12.57 -6.76
CA LYS A 159 -15.62 13.73 -7.41
C LYS A 159 -16.27 14.64 -6.36
N THR A 160 -16.99 14.07 -5.39
CA THR A 160 -17.62 14.84 -4.29
C THR A 160 -16.56 15.50 -3.40
N MET A 161 -15.48 14.79 -3.05
CA MET A 161 -14.37 15.37 -2.28
C MET A 161 -13.70 16.51 -3.04
N ASN A 162 -13.43 16.34 -4.33
CA ASN A 162 -12.81 17.38 -5.13
C ASN A 162 -13.66 18.66 -5.15
N ALA A 163 -14.98 18.52 -5.35
CA ALA A 163 -15.90 19.65 -5.29
C ALA A 163 -15.84 20.38 -3.94
N LYS A 164 -15.74 19.65 -2.83
CA LYS A 164 -15.63 20.23 -1.50
C LYS A 164 -14.28 20.89 -1.24
N LEU A 165 -13.18 20.26 -1.64
CA LEU A 165 -11.83 20.79 -1.48
C LEU A 165 -11.60 22.07 -2.30
N LEU A 166 -12.25 22.20 -3.47
CA LEU A 166 -12.23 23.43 -4.26
C LEU A 166 -12.84 24.62 -3.52
N MET A 167 -13.75 24.36 -2.57
CA MET A 167 -14.39 25.38 -1.75
C MET A 167 -13.63 25.67 -0.45
N ASP A 168 -12.57 24.92 -0.13
CA ASP A 168 -11.74 25.19 1.06
C ASP A 168 -11.00 26.53 0.88
N PRO A 169 -11.24 27.55 1.72
CA PRO A 169 -10.55 28.84 1.62
C PRO A 169 -9.04 28.71 1.80
N LYS A 170 -8.56 27.68 2.52
CA LYS A 170 -7.12 27.45 2.73
C LYS A 170 -6.43 26.82 1.53
N ARG A 171 -7.19 26.18 0.62
CA ARG A 171 -6.68 25.58 -0.63
C ARG A 171 -5.41 24.72 -0.44
N GLN A 172 -5.34 24.00 0.68
CA GLN A 172 -4.12 23.26 1.06
C GLN A 172 -3.83 22.13 0.08
N ILE A 173 -4.86 21.44 -0.41
CA ILE A 173 -4.71 20.32 -1.33
C ILE A 173 -5.83 20.32 -2.37
N PHE A 174 -5.47 19.88 -3.57
CA PHE A 174 -6.40 19.64 -4.68
C PHE A 174 -6.25 18.20 -5.14
N LEU A 175 -7.37 17.57 -5.46
CA LEU A 175 -7.36 16.26 -6.07
C LEU A 175 -6.84 16.38 -7.51
N ASP A 176 -5.92 15.51 -7.88
CA ASP A 176 -5.37 15.49 -9.24
C ASP A 176 -6.47 15.12 -10.26
N GLN A 177 -6.70 15.99 -11.23
CA GLN A 177 -7.67 15.72 -12.31
C GLN A 177 -7.24 14.53 -13.17
N ASN A 178 -5.93 14.31 -13.32
CA ASN A 178 -5.40 13.14 -14.00
C ASN A 178 -5.81 11.85 -13.28
N MET A 179 -5.82 11.84 -11.93
CA MET A 179 -6.28 10.69 -11.16
C MET A 179 -7.76 10.40 -11.41
N LEU A 180 -8.62 11.41 -11.51
CA LEU A 180 -10.03 11.21 -11.83
C LEU A 180 -10.21 10.67 -13.26
N ALA A 181 -9.47 11.23 -14.22
CA ALA A 181 -9.53 10.81 -15.62
C ALA A 181 -9.12 9.35 -15.82
N VAL A 182 -8.03 8.89 -15.19
CA VAL A 182 -7.59 7.49 -15.33
C VAL A 182 -8.58 6.48 -14.70
N ILE A 183 -9.39 6.90 -13.72
CA ILE A 183 -10.50 6.09 -13.21
C ILE A 183 -11.58 5.96 -14.30
N ASP A 184 -11.98 7.07 -14.92
CA ASP A 184 -12.95 7.10 -16.02
C ASP A 184 -12.47 6.25 -17.21
N GLU A 185 -11.20 6.39 -17.63
CA GLU A 185 -10.60 5.62 -18.73
C GLU A 185 -10.61 4.11 -18.45
N LEU A 186 -10.24 3.69 -17.24
CA LEU A 186 -10.26 2.27 -16.89
C LEU A 186 -11.68 1.72 -16.85
N MET A 187 -12.64 2.47 -16.30
CA MET A 187 -14.06 2.08 -16.32
C MET A 187 -14.58 1.93 -17.76
N GLN A 188 -14.22 2.84 -18.66
CA GLN A 188 -14.57 2.77 -20.08
C GLN A 188 -13.93 1.55 -20.76
N ALA A 189 -12.66 1.27 -20.48
CA ALA A 189 -11.96 0.10 -21.04
C ALA A 189 -12.57 -1.23 -20.58
N LEU A 190 -13.09 -1.29 -19.34
CA LEU A 190 -13.80 -2.47 -18.83
C LEU A 190 -15.17 -2.69 -19.48
N ASN A 191 -15.79 -1.63 -20.04
CA ASN A 191 -17.02 -1.68 -20.83
C ASN A 191 -18.23 -2.38 -20.15
N PHE A 192 -18.42 -2.15 -18.84
CA PHE A 192 -19.63 -2.58 -18.13
C PHE A 192 -20.66 -1.45 -18.08
N ASN A 193 -21.94 -1.83 -18.21
CA ASN A 193 -23.08 -0.93 -18.00
C ASN A 193 -23.67 -1.22 -16.62
N SER A 194 -23.89 -0.19 -15.82
CA SER A 194 -24.54 -0.29 -14.52
C SER A 194 -25.51 0.88 -14.34
N GLU A 195 -26.63 0.63 -13.67
CA GLU A 195 -27.54 1.71 -13.30
C GLU A 195 -26.90 2.58 -12.21
N THR A 196 -26.98 3.90 -12.38
CA THR A 196 -26.54 4.85 -11.35
C THR A 196 -27.59 4.91 -10.26
N VAL A 197 -27.47 4.08 -9.24
CA VAL A 197 -28.26 4.24 -8.01
C VAL A 197 -27.71 5.48 -7.28
N PRO A 198 -28.56 6.48 -6.93
CA PRO A 198 -28.13 7.62 -6.14
C PRO A 198 -27.60 7.17 -4.79
N GLN A 199 -26.29 7.15 -4.64
CA GLN A 199 -25.64 6.82 -3.38
C GLN A 199 -25.54 8.10 -2.55
N LYS A 200 -26.17 8.10 -1.36
CA LYS A 200 -26.06 9.20 -0.41
C LYS A 200 -24.60 9.31 0.03
N SER A 201 -23.91 10.36 -0.40
CA SER A 201 -22.52 10.59 -0.01
C SER A 201 -22.46 10.92 1.49
N SER A 202 -21.55 10.31 2.23
CA SER A 202 -21.32 10.68 3.64
C SER A 202 -20.55 12.00 3.78
N LEU A 203 -20.27 12.69 2.67
CA LEU A 203 -19.40 13.86 2.62
C LEU A 203 -20.13 15.18 2.88
N GLU A 204 -21.44 15.24 2.68
CA GLU A 204 -22.22 16.48 2.72
C GLU A 204 -22.12 17.16 4.10
N GLU A 205 -22.05 16.37 5.17
CA GLU A 205 -22.02 16.82 6.57
C GLU A 205 -20.61 17.15 7.12
N LEU A 206 -19.56 16.85 6.35
CA LEU A 206 -18.18 16.92 6.83
C LEU A 206 -17.61 18.36 6.81
N ASP A 207 -16.77 18.78 7.74
CA ASP A 207 -16.03 20.05 7.60
C ASP A 207 -14.78 19.85 6.71
N PHE A 208 -14.07 20.95 6.37
CA PHE A 208 -12.86 20.86 5.53
C PHE A 208 -11.71 20.10 6.18
N TYR A 209 -11.58 20.15 7.51
CA TYR A 209 -10.55 19.42 8.23
C TYR A 209 -10.79 17.92 8.11
N LYS A 210 -12.00 17.47 8.48
CA LYS A 210 -12.39 16.06 8.38
C LYS A 210 -12.42 15.56 6.92
N THR A 211 -12.72 16.42 5.95
CA THR A 211 -12.63 16.07 4.51
C THR A 211 -11.20 15.70 4.11
N LYS A 212 -10.18 16.40 4.64
CA LYS A 212 -8.77 16.09 4.36
C LYS A 212 -8.33 14.78 5.02
N ILE A 213 -8.83 14.50 6.24
CA ILE A 213 -8.61 13.22 6.89
C ILE A 213 -9.20 12.09 6.03
N LYS A 214 -10.48 12.21 5.65
CA LYS A 214 -11.17 11.22 4.82
C LYS A 214 -10.48 11.02 3.47
N LEU A 215 -9.95 12.09 2.86
CA LEU A 215 -9.16 11.99 1.64
C LEU A 215 -7.95 11.08 1.82
N CYS A 216 -7.20 11.22 2.91
CA CYS A 216 -6.05 10.35 3.17
C CYS A 216 -6.49 8.89 3.35
N ILE A 217 -7.54 8.63 4.14
CA ILE A 217 -8.11 7.28 4.33
C ILE A 217 -8.43 6.64 2.98
N LEU A 218 -9.18 7.36 2.14
CA LEU A 218 -9.60 6.87 0.83
C LEU A 218 -8.45 6.68 -0.15
N LEU A 219 -7.44 7.55 -0.14
CA LEU A 219 -6.26 7.38 -1.00
C LEU A 219 -5.44 6.14 -0.62
N HIS A 220 -5.34 5.81 0.67
CA HIS A 220 -4.68 4.58 1.12
C HIS A 220 -5.47 3.34 0.71
N ALA A 221 -6.77 3.29 1.04
CA ALA A 221 -7.63 2.17 0.68
C ALA A 221 -7.67 1.96 -0.85
N PHE A 222 -7.84 3.05 -1.60
CA PHE A 222 -7.89 2.98 -3.05
C PHE A 222 -6.57 2.56 -3.69
N ARG A 223 -5.42 2.94 -3.10
CA ARG A 223 -4.12 2.44 -3.57
C ARG A 223 -4.03 0.92 -3.42
N ILE A 224 -4.49 0.37 -2.30
CA ILE A 224 -4.53 -1.09 -2.07
C ILE A 224 -5.44 -1.76 -3.12
N ARG A 225 -6.60 -1.17 -3.41
CA ARG A 225 -7.49 -1.62 -4.48
C ARG A 225 -6.78 -1.58 -5.83
N ALA A 226 -6.14 -0.46 -6.18
CA ALA A 226 -5.44 -0.28 -7.45
C ALA A 226 -4.32 -1.31 -7.64
N VAL A 227 -3.57 -1.65 -6.59
CA VAL A 227 -2.59 -2.76 -6.64
C VAL A 227 -3.28 -4.08 -6.97
N THR A 228 -4.44 -4.35 -6.37
CA THR A 228 -5.21 -5.57 -6.68
C THR A 228 -5.72 -5.56 -8.13
N ILE A 229 -6.14 -4.41 -8.68
CA ILE A 229 -6.57 -4.30 -10.08
C ILE A 229 -5.38 -4.59 -11.00
N ASP A 230 -4.25 -3.93 -10.78
CA ASP A 230 -3.03 -4.08 -11.59
C ASP A 230 -2.55 -5.53 -11.62
N ARG A 231 -2.62 -6.25 -10.48
CA ARG A 231 -2.32 -7.68 -10.41
C ARG A 231 -3.26 -8.52 -11.26
N VAL A 232 -4.57 -8.26 -11.22
CA VAL A 232 -5.56 -8.97 -12.03
C VAL A 232 -5.33 -8.71 -13.51
N MET A 233 -5.11 -7.45 -13.91
CA MET A 233 -4.86 -7.10 -15.31
C MET A 233 -3.55 -7.68 -15.82
N SER A 234 -2.52 -7.72 -14.98
CA SER A 234 -1.24 -8.36 -15.30
C SER A 234 -1.39 -9.88 -15.50
N TYR A 235 -2.16 -10.54 -14.64
CA TYR A 235 -2.48 -11.97 -14.78
C TYR A 235 -3.24 -12.25 -16.08
N LEU A 236 -4.25 -11.42 -16.39
CA LEU A 236 -5.04 -11.53 -17.60
C LEU A 236 -4.24 -11.30 -18.87
N ASN A 237 -3.32 -10.35 -18.87
CA ASN A 237 -2.48 -10.06 -20.03
C ASN A 237 -1.44 -11.16 -20.31
N ALA A 238 -1.09 -11.96 -19.29
CA ALA A 238 -0.16 -13.07 -19.40
C ALA A 238 -0.84 -14.43 -19.67
N SER A 239 -2.18 -14.49 -19.69
CA SER A 239 -2.98 -15.71 -19.90
C SER A 239 -3.54 -15.78 -21.32
#